data_AF-A0A1I2HG20-F1
#
_entry.id   AF-A0A1I2HG20-F1
#
_cell.length_a   1.000
_cell.length_b   1.000
_cell.length_c   1.000
_cell.angle_alpha   90.00
_cell.angle_beta   90.00
_cell.angle_gamma   90.00
#
_symmetry.space_group_name_H-M   'P 1'
#
loop_
_entity.id
_entity.type
_entity.pdbx_description
1 polymer ?
#
loop_
_entity_poly.entity_id
_entity_poly.type
_entity_poly.pdbx_seq_one_letter_code
_entity_poly.pdbx_strand_id
1 'polypeptide(L)'
;MVTNDIYTTEDADFLLRNGVLPPERVRAVETGCCPHTAIRDDISANLDAIEDLERTLGDLDLILVESGGDNLTATFSKGLIDVHIFVVDASGGDKVPRKGGPGVTTADLLVINKTDLAPMVGADLSVMDRDARARRGDLPTIFQSLTEDRTATGVADWVRSHLPAITSGA
;
A
#
# COMPACT_ATOMS: atom_id res chain seq x y z
N MET A 1 -5.35 -9.44 -5.89
CA MET A 1 -5.15 -7.98 -5.90
C MET A 1 -6.51 -7.35 -6.06
N VAL A 2 -6.88 -6.48 -5.12
CA VAL A 2 -8.06 -5.63 -5.21
C VAL A 2 -7.56 -4.20 -5.36
N THR A 3 -7.85 -3.56 -6.49
CA THR A 3 -7.49 -2.16 -6.74
C THR A 3 -8.73 -1.30 -6.55
N ASN A 4 -8.58 -0.16 -5.90
CA ASN A 4 -9.67 0.81 -5.77
C ASN A 4 -9.36 2.02 -6.64
N ASP A 5 -10.37 2.52 -7.32
CA ASP A 5 -10.30 3.76 -8.08
C ASP A 5 -11.63 4.51 -7.91
N ILE A 6 -11.62 5.84 -8.00
CA ILE A 6 -12.86 6.61 -7.75
C ILE A 6 -13.84 6.50 -8.92
N TYR A 7 -13.33 6.61 -10.15
CA TYR A 7 -14.15 6.77 -11.36
C TYR A 7 -13.75 5.84 -12.52
N THR A 8 -12.78 4.96 -12.29
CA THR A 8 -12.10 4.18 -13.33
C THR A 8 -11.74 2.79 -12.83
N THR A 9 -11.24 1.96 -13.73
CA THR A 9 -10.58 0.70 -13.42
C THR A 9 -9.12 0.73 -13.85
N GLU A 10 -8.52 1.93 -13.92
CA GLU A 10 -7.25 2.16 -14.62
C GLU A 10 -6.12 1.35 -14.00
N ASP A 11 -6.06 1.26 -12.67
CA ASP A 11 -5.05 0.47 -11.98
C ASP A 11 -5.21 -1.04 -12.23
N ALA A 12 -6.44 -1.56 -12.20
CA ALA A 12 -6.70 -2.95 -12.57
C ALA A 12 -6.32 -3.20 -14.04
N ASP A 13 -6.76 -2.33 -14.95
CA ASP A 13 -6.49 -2.45 -16.38
C ASP A 13 -5.00 -2.33 -16.68
N PHE A 14 -4.26 -1.51 -15.92
CA PHE A 14 -2.81 -1.43 -16.00
C PHE A 14 -2.16 -2.77 -15.61
N LEU A 15 -2.55 -3.37 -14.48
CA LEU A 15 -2.03 -4.66 -14.04
C LEU A 15 -2.30 -5.77 -15.06
N LEU A 16 -3.51 -5.80 -15.63
CA LEU A 16 -3.93 -6.77 -16.64
C LEU A 16 -3.15 -6.59 -17.95
N ARG A 17 -3.04 -5.35 -18.46
CA ARG A 17 -2.32 -5.04 -19.70
C ARG A 17 -0.83 -5.39 -19.61
N ASN A 18 -0.23 -5.23 -18.44
CA ASN A 18 1.19 -5.53 -18.21
C ASN A 18 1.45 -6.97 -17.77
N GLY A 19 0.40 -7.81 -17.64
CA GLY A 19 0.53 -9.21 -17.25
C GLY A 19 1.16 -9.41 -15.88
N VAL A 20 0.93 -8.47 -14.94
CA VAL A 20 1.50 -8.53 -13.59
C VAL A 20 0.96 -9.73 -12.82
N LEU A 21 -0.32 -10.05 -13.02
CA LEU A 21 -1.01 -11.22 -12.48
C LEU A 21 -1.98 -11.81 -13.51
N PRO A 22 -2.32 -13.11 -13.40
CA PRO A 22 -3.44 -13.70 -14.13
C PRO A 22 -4.74 -12.91 -13.92
N PRO A 23 -5.59 -12.71 -14.96
CA PRO A 23 -6.78 -11.87 -14.85
C PRO A 23 -7.74 -12.27 -13.73
N GLU A 24 -7.91 -13.55 -13.49
CA GLU A 24 -8.74 -14.09 -12.43
C GLU A 24 -8.30 -13.68 -11.02
N ARG A 25 -7.07 -13.17 -10.85
CA ARG A 25 -6.49 -12.71 -9.57
C ARG A 25 -6.58 -11.19 -9.34
N VAL A 26 -7.18 -10.45 -10.27
CA VAL A 26 -7.36 -8.99 -10.18
C VAL A 26 -8.84 -8.67 -10.05
N ARG A 27 -9.21 -7.81 -9.10
CA ARG A 27 -10.55 -7.23 -8.97
C ARG A 27 -10.41 -5.72 -8.90
N ALA A 28 -11.28 -5.03 -9.64
CA ALA A 28 -11.40 -3.58 -9.58
C ALA A 28 -12.61 -3.22 -8.72
N VAL A 29 -12.44 -2.24 -7.84
CA VAL A 29 -13.51 -1.64 -7.04
C VAL A 29 -13.60 -0.17 -7.41
N GLU A 30 -14.61 0.18 -8.18
CA GLU A 30 -14.97 1.58 -8.45
C GLU A 30 -15.73 2.13 -7.23
N THR A 31 -15.09 2.98 -6.44
CA THR A 31 -15.64 3.40 -5.15
C THR A 31 -16.82 4.36 -5.30
N GLY A 32 -16.85 5.14 -6.39
CA GLY A 32 -17.86 6.18 -6.63
C GLY A 32 -17.90 7.31 -5.59
N CYS A 33 -16.97 7.32 -4.63
CA CYS A 33 -16.94 8.23 -3.49
C CYS A 33 -15.50 8.45 -3.01
N CYS A 34 -15.35 9.21 -1.92
CA CYS A 34 -14.03 9.49 -1.36
C CYS A 34 -13.33 8.18 -0.95
N PRO A 35 -12.05 7.95 -1.34
CA PRO A 35 -11.35 6.69 -1.09
C PRO A 35 -11.37 6.22 0.37
N HIS A 36 -11.29 7.14 1.34
CA HIS A 36 -11.39 6.78 2.76
C HIS A 36 -12.69 6.06 3.10
N THR A 37 -13.81 6.36 2.44
CA THR A 37 -15.07 5.66 2.70
C THR A 37 -14.92 4.19 2.36
N ALA A 38 -14.44 3.87 1.15
CA ALA A 38 -14.34 2.51 0.63
C ALA A 38 -13.36 1.61 1.42
N ILE A 39 -12.38 2.19 2.10
CA ILE A 39 -11.36 1.45 2.86
C ILE A 39 -11.54 1.53 4.38
N ARG A 40 -12.40 2.41 4.90
CA ARG A 40 -12.57 2.65 6.35
C ARG A 40 -14.01 2.62 6.81
N ASP A 41 -14.86 3.45 6.20
CA ASP A 41 -16.18 3.78 6.75
C ASP A 41 -17.27 2.82 6.23
N ASP A 42 -17.17 2.43 4.96
CA ASP A 42 -17.98 1.39 4.30
C ASP A 42 -17.07 0.52 3.43
N ILE A 43 -16.61 -0.59 4.02
CA ILE A 43 -15.69 -1.53 3.39
C ILE A 43 -16.39 -2.63 2.58
N SER A 44 -17.71 -2.56 2.43
CA SER A 44 -18.52 -3.67 1.91
C SER A 44 -18.10 -4.09 0.51
N ALA A 45 -17.88 -3.14 -0.40
CA ALA A 45 -17.46 -3.44 -1.78
C ALA A 45 -16.08 -4.11 -1.86
N ASN A 46 -15.16 -3.75 -0.96
CA ASN A 46 -13.85 -4.40 -0.88
C ASN A 46 -13.97 -5.81 -0.28
N LEU A 47 -14.79 -6.00 0.75
CA LEU A 47 -15.06 -7.32 1.32
C LEU A 47 -15.70 -8.25 0.28
N ASP A 48 -16.71 -7.79 -0.45
CA ASP A 48 -17.34 -8.57 -1.52
C ASP A 48 -16.31 -9.01 -2.57
N ALA A 49 -15.39 -8.12 -2.98
CA ALA A 49 -14.33 -8.44 -3.94
C ALA A 49 -13.30 -9.45 -3.39
N ILE A 50 -13.00 -9.38 -2.10
CA ILE A 50 -12.11 -10.33 -1.40
C ILE A 50 -12.77 -11.70 -1.29
N GLU A 51 -14.01 -11.76 -0.80
CA GLU A 51 -14.79 -13.00 -0.69
C GLU A 51 -14.95 -13.68 -2.05
N ASP A 52 -15.14 -12.91 -3.13
CA ASP A 52 -15.17 -13.43 -4.48
C ASP A 52 -13.83 -14.01 -4.93
N LEU A 53 -12.70 -13.41 -4.56
CA LEU A 53 -11.36 -13.97 -4.84
C LEU A 53 -11.16 -15.29 -4.10
N GLU A 54 -11.45 -15.34 -2.81
CA GLU A 54 -11.31 -16.54 -1.98
C GLU A 54 -12.21 -17.67 -2.49
N ARG A 55 -13.47 -17.37 -2.79
CA ARG A 55 -14.44 -18.35 -3.31
C ARG A 55 -14.03 -18.91 -4.67
N THR A 56 -13.41 -18.10 -5.53
CA THR A 56 -13.08 -18.50 -6.91
C THR A 56 -11.70 -19.15 -7.04
N LEU A 57 -10.75 -18.80 -6.18
CA LEU A 57 -9.35 -19.24 -6.27
C LEU A 57 -8.95 -20.24 -5.18
N GLY A 58 -9.77 -20.40 -4.14
CA GLY A 58 -9.48 -21.27 -3.00
C GLY A 58 -8.49 -20.63 -2.04
N ASP A 59 -7.60 -21.44 -1.46
CA ASP A 59 -6.64 -21.01 -0.44
C ASP A 59 -5.63 -19.99 -1.02
N LEU A 60 -5.75 -18.74 -0.58
CA LEU A 60 -4.85 -17.65 -0.93
C LEU A 60 -3.95 -17.32 0.27
N ASP A 61 -2.63 -17.28 0.08
CA ASP A 61 -1.69 -16.92 1.14
C ASP A 61 -1.70 -15.41 1.45
N LEU A 62 -2.04 -14.58 0.46
CA LEU A 62 -1.98 -13.12 0.53
C LEU A 62 -2.96 -12.48 -0.45
N ILE A 63 -3.69 -11.48 0.04
CA ILE A 63 -4.46 -10.55 -0.79
C ILE A 63 -3.92 -9.14 -0.54
N LEU A 64 -3.53 -8.47 -1.62
CA LEU A 64 -3.17 -7.06 -1.60
C LEU A 64 -4.40 -6.22 -1.95
N VAL A 65 -4.66 -5.19 -1.14
CA VAL A 65 -5.71 -4.19 -1.36
C VAL A 65 -5.06 -2.83 -1.51
N GLU A 66 -5.22 -2.22 -2.67
CA GLU A 66 -4.76 -0.86 -2.97
C GLU A 66 -5.93 0.12 -2.82
N SER A 67 -5.70 1.25 -2.13
CA SER A 67 -6.65 2.35 -2.08
C SER A 67 -6.51 3.27 -3.29
N GLY A 68 -7.58 3.99 -3.67
CA GLY A 68 -7.58 4.89 -4.83
C GLY A 68 -6.85 6.22 -4.65
N GLY A 69 -5.79 6.24 -3.83
CA GLY A 69 -5.00 7.43 -3.51
C GLY A 69 -5.72 8.42 -2.59
N ASP A 70 -5.07 8.83 -1.49
CA ASP A 70 -5.66 9.77 -0.55
C ASP A 70 -4.56 10.54 0.21
N ASN A 71 -4.97 11.40 1.14
CA ASN A 71 -4.11 12.25 1.94
C ASN A 71 -3.58 11.53 3.20
N LEU A 72 -2.78 12.23 4.00
CA LEU A 72 -2.11 11.69 5.20
C LEU A 72 -3.06 11.16 6.30
N THR A 73 -4.37 11.44 6.18
CA THR A 73 -5.39 10.96 7.11
C THR A 73 -5.99 9.60 6.73
N ALA A 74 -5.61 9.05 5.57
CA ALA A 74 -6.10 7.75 5.13
C ALA A 74 -5.58 6.60 6.00
N THR A 75 -6.52 5.74 6.38
CA THR A 75 -6.31 4.53 7.18
C THR A 75 -7.29 3.49 6.72
N PHE A 76 -6.85 2.24 6.64
CA PHE A 76 -7.76 1.13 6.44
C PHE A 76 -8.48 0.74 7.74
N SER A 77 -9.72 0.25 7.60
CA SER A 77 -10.42 -0.47 8.65
C SER A 77 -9.68 -1.76 8.98
N LYS A 78 -9.52 -2.07 10.27
CA LYS A 78 -9.00 -3.38 10.72
C LYS A 78 -9.96 -4.54 10.43
N GLY A 79 -11.19 -4.24 10.01
CA GLY A 79 -12.10 -5.25 9.45
C GLY A 79 -11.79 -5.61 7.99
N LEU A 80 -10.94 -4.84 7.30
CA LEU A 80 -10.59 -5.06 5.89
C LEU A 80 -9.16 -5.59 5.70
N ILE A 81 -8.22 -5.17 6.56
CA ILE A 81 -6.81 -5.57 6.45
C ILE A 81 -6.25 -6.01 7.80
N ASP A 82 -5.26 -6.91 7.74
CA ASP A 82 -4.44 -7.29 8.90
C ASP A 82 -3.31 -6.28 9.12
N VAL A 83 -2.56 -5.99 8.04
CA VAL A 83 -1.37 -5.12 8.02
C VAL A 83 -1.53 -3.98 7.03
N HIS A 84 -1.02 -2.80 7.39
CA HIS A 84 -1.15 -1.56 6.63
C HIS A 84 0.21 -1.02 6.20
N ILE A 85 0.41 -0.87 4.90
CA ILE A 85 1.56 -0.17 4.30
C ILE A 85 1.10 1.21 3.83
N PHE A 86 1.73 2.27 4.34
CA PHE A 86 1.46 3.63 3.90
C PHE A 86 2.62 4.14 3.04
N VAL A 87 2.33 4.58 1.82
CA VAL A 87 3.35 5.00 0.85
C VAL A 87 3.27 6.50 0.63
N VAL A 88 4.39 7.18 0.85
CA VAL A 88 4.62 8.58 0.46
C VAL A 88 5.81 8.64 -0.48
N ASP A 89 6.04 9.78 -1.13
CA ASP A 89 7.21 9.97 -1.98
C ASP A 89 8.06 11.19 -1.57
N ALA A 90 9.36 11.13 -1.89
CA ALA A 90 10.29 12.22 -1.61
C ALA A 90 9.93 13.50 -2.40
N SER A 91 9.27 13.38 -3.55
CA SER A 91 8.81 14.52 -4.36
C SER A 91 7.68 15.32 -3.71
N GLY A 92 6.95 14.75 -2.75
CA GLY A 92 6.00 15.46 -1.88
C GLY A 92 6.66 16.42 -0.89
N GLY A 93 8.00 16.38 -0.78
CA GLY A 93 8.85 17.24 0.03
C GLY A 93 9.22 16.63 1.38
N ASP A 94 10.40 17.00 1.89
CA ASP A 94 10.99 16.43 3.10
C ASP A 94 10.17 16.65 4.40
N LYS A 95 9.15 17.53 4.33
CA LYS A 95 8.23 17.85 5.42
C LYS A 95 7.06 16.89 5.56
N VAL A 96 6.85 15.99 4.61
CA VAL A 96 5.74 15.05 4.64
C VAL A 96 5.71 14.24 5.94
N PRO A 97 6.81 13.62 6.42
CA PRO A 97 6.78 12.87 7.67
C PRO A 97 6.37 13.72 8.89
N ARG A 98 6.90 14.95 9.05
CA ARG A 98 6.54 15.83 10.19
C ARG A 98 5.12 16.40 10.14
N LYS A 99 4.46 16.41 8.97
CA LYS A 99 3.01 16.72 8.91
C LYS A 99 2.18 15.65 9.64
N GLY A 100 2.71 14.45 9.82
CA GLY A 100 2.04 13.37 10.55
C GLY A 100 0.82 12.86 9.80
N GLY A 101 -0.30 12.73 10.52
CA GLY A 101 -1.48 12.01 10.06
C GLY A 101 -1.40 10.52 10.39
N PRO A 102 -2.54 9.85 10.61
CA PRO A 102 -2.58 8.45 11.00
C PRO A 102 -1.92 7.51 10.00
N GLY A 103 -1.94 7.80 8.69
CA GLY A 103 -1.17 7.01 7.70
C GLY A 103 0.33 6.99 8.04
N VAL A 104 0.89 8.15 8.35
CA VAL A 104 2.30 8.27 8.76
C VAL A 104 2.53 7.73 10.17
N THR A 105 1.64 7.95 11.14
CA THR A 105 1.95 7.63 12.54
C THR A 105 1.60 6.19 12.94
N THR A 106 0.61 5.56 12.30
CA THR A 106 0.04 4.28 12.78
C THR A 106 0.09 3.14 11.76
N ALA A 107 0.51 3.37 10.50
CA ALA A 107 0.72 2.27 9.57
C ALA A 107 1.81 1.31 10.08
N ASP A 108 1.64 0.02 9.84
CA ASP A 108 2.59 -1.02 10.26
C ASP A 108 3.94 -0.87 9.53
N LEU A 109 3.92 -0.37 8.29
CA LEU A 109 5.11 0.04 7.53
C LEU A 109 4.87 1.39 6.86
N LEU A 110 5.83 2.32 7.00
CA LEU A 110 5.91 3.52 6.17
C LEU A 110 6.92 3.30 5.04
N VAL A 111 6.54 3.60 3.81
CA VAL A 111 7.42 3.59 2.65
C VAL A 111 7.61 5.02 2.16
N ILE A 112 8.86 5.46 2.04
CA ILE A 112 9.24 6.70 1.38
C ILE A 112 9.87 6.32 0.04
N ASN A 113 9.06 6.39 -1.02
CA ASN A 113 9.44 6.01 -2.37
C ASN A 113 10.03 7.20 -3.17
N LYS A 114 10.54 6.92 -4.37
CA LYS A 114 11.10 7.90 -5.32
C LYS A 114 12.29 8.68 -4.72
N THR A 115 13.13 8.02 -3.93
CA THR A 115 14.30 8.66 -3.28
C THR A 115 15.30 9.21 -4.29
N ASP A 116 15.34 8.65 -5.50
CA ASP A 116 16.12 9.13 -6.64
C ASP A 116 15.76 10.56 -7.06
N LEU A 117 14.53 11.02 -6.79
CA LEU A 117 14.09 12.37 -7.11
C LEU A 117 14.46 13.41 -6.04
N ALA A 118 14.93 13.00 -4.86
CA ALA A 118 15.18 13.90 -3.74
C ALA A 118 16.11 15.09 -4.08
N PRO A 119 17.23 14.91 -4.81
CA PRO A 119 18.08 16.03 -5.24
C PRO A 119 17.38 17.01 -6.19
N MET A 120 16.42 16.54 -6.99
CA MET A 120 15.72 17.35 -7.98
C MET A 120 14.68 18.28 -7.35
N VAL A 121 14.13 17.89 -6.20
CA VAL A 121 13.12 18.67 -5.47
C VAL A 121 13.67 19.34 -4.21
N GLY A 122 14.97 19.20 -3.94
CA GLY A 122 15.61 19.74 -2.74
C GLY A 122 15.13 19.09 -1.44
N ALA A 123 14.73 17.83 -1.48
CA ALA A 123 14.32 17.07 -0.30
C ALA A 123 15.54 16.43 0.38
N ASP A 124 15.67 16.59 1.70
CA ASP A 124 16.70 15.93 2.49
C ASP A 124 16.15 14.63 3.11
N LEU A 125 16.66 13.49 2.63
CA LEU A 125 16.25 12.17 3.12
C LEU A 125 16.60 11.95 4.60
N SER A 126 17.66 12.58 5.12
CA SER A 126 18.02 12.49 6.54
C SER A 126 17.01 13.23 7.43
N VAL A 127 16.46 14.34 6.94
CA VAL A 127 15.36 15.06 7.59
C VAL A 127 14.09 14.22 7.59
N MET A 128 13.78 13.56 6.46
CA MET A 128 12.64 12.66 6.38
C MET A 128 12.75 11.48 7.36
N ASP A 129 13.93 10.87 7.47
CA ASP A 129 14.21 9.74 8.36
C ASP A 129 14.08 10.14 9.83
N ARG A 130 14.72 11.25 10.22
CA ARG A 130 14.61 11.81 11.58
C ARG A 130 13.16 12.07 11.96
N ASP A 131 12.40 12.70 11.07
CA ASP A 131 11.03 13.09 11.36
C ASP A 131 10.07 11.90 11.33
N ALA A 132 10.29 10.91 10.45
CA ALA A 132 9.55 9.65 10.47
C ALA A 132 9.74 8.93 11.82
N ARG A 133 10.99 8.76 12.27
CA ARG A 133 11.28 8.16 13.60
C ARG A 133 10.61 8.92 14.73
N ALA A 134 10.67 10.26 14.72
CA ALA A 134 10.04 11.08 15.75
C ALA A 134 8.51 10.92 15.82
N ARG A 135 7.86 10.57 14.70
CA ARG A 135 6.41 10.40 14.60
C ARG A 135 5.94 8.96 14.81
N ARG A 136 6.83 7.97 14.61
CA ARG A 136 6.49 6.55 14.52
C ARG A 136 7.13 5.67 15.59
N GLY A 137 8.08 6.20 16.36
CA GLY A 137 8.84 5.41 17.34
C GLY A 137 9.60 4.28 16.66
N ASP A 138 9.36 3.05 17.11
CA ASP A 138 10.05 1.85 16.61
C ASP A 138 9.40 1.23 15.36
N LEU A 139 8.27 1.76 14.87
CA LEU A 139 7.63 1.24 13.67
C LEU A 139 8.53 1.45 12.43
N PRO A 140 8.67 0.43 11.56
CA PRO A 140 9.63 0.47 10.47
C PRO A 140 9.27 1.53 9.44
N THR A 141 10.33 2.06 8.82
CA THR A 141 10.29 2.94 7.65
C THR A 141 11.28 2.44 6.62
N ILE A 142 10.85 2.28 5.37
CA ILE A 142 11.71 1.86 4.25
C ILE A 142 11.82 3.02 3.26
N PHE A 143 13.06 3.40 2.95
CA PHE A 143 13.40 4.30 1.87
C PHE A 143 13.74 3.48 0.63
N GLN A 144 13.13 3.80 -0.50
CA GLN A 144 13.40 3.09 -1.75
C GLN A 144 13.18 3.95 -3.00
N SER A 145 13.70 3.48 -4.11
CA SER A 145 13.32 3.92 -5.44
C SER A 145 12.93 2.71 -6.29
N LEU A 146 11.68 2.67 -6.77
CA LEU A 146 11.23 1.62 -7.69
C LEU A 146 11.88 1.71 -9.08
N THR A 147 12.52 2.83 -9.43
CA THR A 147 13.28 2.93 -10.70
C THR A 147 14.65 2.26 -10.58
N GLU A 148 15.22 2.22 -9.38
CA GLU A 148 16.49 1.55 -9.05
C GLU A 148 16.28 0.08 -8.63
N ASP A 149 15.28 -0.20 -7.78
CA ASP A 149 14.85 -1.55 -7.39
C ASP A 149 13.38 -1.78 -7.74
N ARG A 150 13.15 -2.25 -8.97
CA ARG A 150 11.81 -2.57 -9.49
C ARG A 150 11.11 -3.70 -8.75
N THR A 151 11.84 -4.50 -7.97
CA THR A 151 11.27 -5.62 -7.22
C THR A 151 10.78 -5.22 -5.84
N ALA A 152 11.04 -3.97 -5.42
CA ALA A 152 10.71 -3.46 -4.10
C ALA A 152 11.23 -4.38 -2.98
N THR A 153 12.48 -4.85 -3.09
CA THR A 153 13.04 -5.97 -2.29
C THR A 153 12.74 -5.83 -0.81
N GLY A 154 13.06 -4.67 -0.22
CA GLY A 154 12.85 -4.43 1.21
C GLY A 154 11.38 -4.49 1.64
N VAL A 155 10.47 -3.97 0.82
CA VAL A 155 9.02 -4.04 1.10
C VAL A 155 8.51 -5.47 0.91
N ALA A 156 8.96 -6.16 -0.15
CA ALA A 156 8.56 -7.53 -0.44
C ALA A 156 9.02 -8.49 0.67
N ASP A 157 10.24 -8.31 1.20
CA ASP A 157 10.75 -9.12 2.31
C ASP A 157 10.00 -8.85 3.61
N TRP A 158 9.66 -7.57 3.87
CA TRP A 158 8.79 -7.22 4.99
C TRP A 158 7.41 -7.86 4.87
N VAL A 159 6.78 -7.86 3.69
CA VAL A 159 5.49 -8.54 3.48
C VAL A 159 5.63 -10.05 3.72
N ARG A 160 6.66 -10.68 3.16
CA ARG A 160 6.91 -12.12 3.35
C ARG A 160 7.13 -12.52 4.80
N SER A 161 7.70 -11.64 5.64
CA SER A 161 7.86 -11.93 7.06
C SER A 161 6.55 -11.99 7.85
N HIS A 162 5.44 -11.52 7.27
CA HIS A 162 4.10 -11.60 7.87
C HIS A 162 3.30 -12.79 7.36
N LEU A 163 3.77 -13.47 6.31
CA LEU A 163 3.13 -14.68 5.83
C LEU A 163 3.40 -15.83 6.82
N PRO A 164 2.40 -16.69 7.09
CA PRO A 164 2.65 -17.91 7.85
C PRO A 164 3.75 -18.71 7.15
N ALA A 165 4.60 -19.39 7.94
CA ALA A 165 5.59 -20.30 7.39
C ALA A 165 4.87 -21.29 6.48
N ILE A 166 5.23 -21.32 5.19
CA ILE A 166 4.66 -22.28 4.23
C ILE A 166 5.01 -23.68 4.74
N THR A 167 4.07 -24.33 5.43
CA THR A 167 4.13 -25.76 5.63
C THR A 167 3.94 -26.36 4.25
N SER A 168 5.04 -26.68 3.58
CA SER A 168 5.03 -27.47 2.36
C SER A 168 4.27 -28.77 2.67
N GLY A 169 3.02 -28.85 2.19
CA GLY A 169 2.25 -30.07 2.22
C GLY A 169 3.04 -31.17 1.50
N ALA A 170 3.30 -32.25 2.23
CA ALA A 170 3.88 -33.48 1.71
C ALA A 170 2.90 -34.23 0.80
#